data_AF-A0A939K898-F1
#
_entry.id   AF-A0A939K898-F1
#
_cell.length_a   1.000
_cell.length_b   1.000
_cell.length_c   1.000
_cell.angle_alpha   90.00
_cell.angle_beta   90.00
_cell.angle_gamma   90.00
#
_symmetry.space_group_name_H-M   'P 1'
#
loop_
_entity.id
_entity.type
_entity.pdbx_description
1 polymer ?
#
loop_
_entity_poly.entity_id
_entity_poly.type
_entity_poly.pdbx_seq_one_letter_code
_entity_poly.pdbx_strand_id
1 'polypeptide(L)'
;MGYRQKGRQKSSHNSRFSKIKNFIITNSGLIRTKINNINHNFLQQLPNLKQYLIQQKSSFLVIILLVVLCIITIAAIVPGTHIFEGNLIFQEMSFTYDDNQPKLFIGNIKNIKELETEGKQKLTFTGSFQSQSLPEINKLNSLEIQLTDRESKIIITPANSSTESEINLKELRLQPQTRIARLNYDFYRQQLAFSLLPNSQNNPNPLEIYLGEQPIKVIIEGYKIPSLNLPKSQDDQAQLEFIVNPNNKEFTFNIQENTNIYLTLSKPPKYESEQWFRGKIKTKDVTFTHVDKNGGNLRDDLEISTIVEGKIRMAEQDREIEENQFLMGEDTNKPLNIQLIRNLQIISDKKGIEARFSGKTKQIQIGLDQDFPVSSIQGSWLDGVLPRDAIIALFSFGAATVANLLSWLFSNTNSRKP
;
A
#
# COMPACT_ATOMS: atom_id res chain seq x y z
N MET A 1 -61.91 70.81 -33.30
CA MET A 1 -61.41 71.99 -32.54
C MET A 1 -60.27 71.53 -31.63
N GLY A 2 -59.14 72.24 -31.63
CA GLY A 2 -58.19 72.23 -30.51
C GLY A 2 -56.99 71.28 -30.60
N TYR A 3 -55.84 71.85 -30.98
CA TYR A 3 -54.48 71.33 -30.87
C TYR A 3 -54.10 70.80 -29.47
N ARG A 4 -53.26 69.75 -29.38
CA ARG A 4 -51.88 69.83 -28.82
C ARG A 4 -51.07 68.54 -28.98
N GLN A 5 -49.76 68.72 -28.90
CA GLN A 5 -48.69 67.99 -29.60
C GLN A 5 -48.14 66.75 -28.89
N LYS A 6 -47.69 65.82 -29.75
CA LYS A 6 -46.48 64.98 -29.72
C LYS A 6 -45.58 65.03 -28.47
N GLY A 7 -45.16 63.84 -28.04
CA GLY A 7 -43.90 63.66 -27.32
C GLY A 7 -43.52 62.20 -27.12
N ARG A 8 -42.73 61.63 -28.04
CA ARG A 8 -42.03 60.34 -27.89
C ARG A 8 -41.18 60.36 -26.62
N GLN A 9 -41.42 59.43 -25.69
CA GLN A 9 -40.41 59.08 -24.68
C GLN A 9 -39.51 57.97 -25.24
N LYS A 10 -38.23 58.33 -25.45
CA LYS A 10 -37.12 57.39 -25.50
C LYS A 10 -36.94 56.79 -24.11
N SER A 11 -36.90 55.47 -24.02
CA SER A 11 -36.46 54.74 -22.84
C SER A 11 -34.98 55.06 -22.56
N SER A 12 -34.68 55.69 -21.42
CA SER A 12 -33.33 55.70 -20.87
C SER A 12 -33.28 54.75 -19.67
N HIS A 13 -32.68 53.58 -19.88
CA HIS A 13 -31.99 52.83 -18.84
C HIS A 13 -30.95 53.74 -18.17
N ASN A 14 -31.25 54.31 -16.99
CA ASN A 14 -30.24 54.95 -16.12
C ASN A 14 -30.73 55.26 -14.69
N SER A 15 -31.56 54.40 -14.09
CA SER A 15 -32.01 54.59 -12.68
C SER A 15 -31.53 53.51 -11.68
N ARG A 16 -30.80 52.49 -12.15
CA ARG A 16 -30.18 51.48 -11.25
C ARG A 16 -28.68 51.70 -10.99
N PHE A 17 -27.97 52.44 -11.85
CA PHE A 17 -26.54 52.71 -11.66
C PHE A 17 -26.22 53.84 -10.66
N SER A 18 -27.14 54.78 -10.41
CA SER A 18 -26.92 55.86 -9.42
C SER A 18 -27.09 55.41 -7.97
N LYS A 19 -27.96 54.43 -7.69
CA LYS A 19 -28.12 53.85 -6.34
C LYS A 19 -26.96 52.93 -5.96
N ILE A 20 -26.35 52.24 -6.92
CA ILE A 20 -25.18 51.36 -6.68
C ILE A 20 -23.90 52.18 -6.51
N LYS A 21 -23.72 53.29 -7.26
CA LYS A 21 -22.57 54.19 -7.04
C LYS A 21 -22.59 54.85 -5.66
N ASN A 22 -23.76 55.28 -5.16
CA ASN A 22 -23.84 55.89 -3.83
C ASN A 22 -23.68 54.88 -2.68
N PHE A 23 -24.08 53.61 -2.84
CA PHE A 23 -23.86 52.57 -1.82
C PHE A 23 -22.39 52.11 -1.76
N ILE A 24 -21.70 52.04 -2.91
CA ILE A 24 -20.27 51.70 -2.96
C ILE A 24 -19.40 52.87 -2.46
N ILE A 25 -19.76 54.12 -2.73
CA ILE A 25 -19.00 55.30 -2.25
C ILE A 25 -19.21 55.54 -0.74
N THR A 26 -20.39 55.28 -0.18
CA THR A 26 -20.62 55.39 1.28
C THR A 26 -20.02 54.22 2.07
N ASN A 27 -20.07 52.98 1.56
CA ASN A 27 -19.44 51.85 2.25
C ASN A 27 -17.91 51.79 2.07
N SER A 28 -17.35 52.21 0.92
CA SER A 28 -15.89 52.34 0.78
C SER A 28 -15.33 53.49 1.62
N GLY A 29 -16.09 54.58 1.83
CA GLY A 29 -15.77 55.64 2.78
C GLY A 29 -15.82 55.17 4.25
N LEU A 30 -16.83 54.39 4.63
CA LEU A 30 -16.98 53.81 5.98
C LEU A 30 -15.97 52.69 6.27
N ILE A 31 -15.57 51.91 5.26
CA ILE A 31 -14.55 50.86 5.41
C ILE A 31 -13.15 51.47 5.37
N ARG A 32 -12.87 52.49 4.54
CA ARG A 32 -11.60 53.24 4.63
C ARG A 32 -11.49 54.02 5.92
N THR A 33 -12.55 54.60 6.46
CA THR A 33 -12.51 55.29 7.75
C THR A 33 -12.47 54.32 8.92
N LYS A 34 -13.09 53.13 8.86
CA LYS A 34 -12.90 52.07 9.87
C LYS A 34 -11.52 51.42 9.81
N ILE A 35 -10.96 51.14 8.63
CA ILE A 35 -9.60 50.58 8.48
C ILE A 35 -8.54 51.65 8.77
N ASN A 36 -8.73 52.91 8.34
CA ASN A 36 -7.85 53.99 8.76
C ASN A 36 -8.02 54.31 10.23
N ASN A 37 -9.19 54.22 10.86
CA ASN A 37 -9.31 54.38 12.32
C ASN A 37 -8.76 53.17 13.08
N ILE A 38 -8.85 51.95 12.57
CA ILE A 38 -8.21 50.77 13.18
C ILE A 38 -6.69 50.87 13.04
N ASN A 39 -6.17 51.21 11.85
CA ASN A 39 -4.74 51.43 11.65
C ASN A 39 -4.25 52.66 12.40
N HIS A 40 -5.00 53.76 12.45
CA HIS A 40 -4.57 54.98 13.14
C HIS A 40 -4.69 54.84 14.66
N ASN A 41 -5.70 54.13 15.18
CA ASN A 41 -5.78 53.77 16.61
C ASN A 41 -4.74 52.70 16.97
N PHE A 42 -4.45 51.71 16.11
CA PHE A 42 -3.41 50.71 16.36
C PHE A 42 -2.00 51.31 16.24
N LEU A 43 -1.76 52.23 15.30
CA LEU A 43 -0.51 52.99 15.13
C LEU A 43 -0.33 54.09 16.19
N GLN A 44 -1.41 54.70 16.70
CA GLN A 44 -1.36 55.60 17.86
C GLN A 44 -1.25 54.85 19.19
N GLN A 45 -1.77 53.63 19.28
CA GLN A 45 -1.58 52.75 20.43
C GLN A 45 -0.24 52.02 20.39
N LEU A 46 0.41 51.86 19.23
CA LEU A 46 1.75 51.27 19.10
C LEU A 46 2.82 51.93 20.00
N PRO A 47 2.93 53.26 20.12
CA PRO A 47 3.84 53.89 21.09
C PRO A 47 3.40 53.64 22.54
N ASN A 48 2.11 53.60 22.85
CA ASN A 48 1.59 53.28 24.20
C ASN A 48 1.77 51.79 24.56
N LEU A 49 1.65 50.89 23.58
CA LEU A 49 1.84 49.45 23.69
C LEU A 49 3.33 49.15 23.77
N LYS A 50 4.18 49.87 23.02
CA LYS A 50 5.64 49.85 23.16
C LYS A 50 6.08 50.40 24.52
N GLN A 51 5.51 51.51 25.00
CA GLN A 51 5.79 52.05 26.34
C GLN A 51 5.30 51.12 27.45
N TYR A 52 4.11 50.52 27.32
CA TYR A 52 3.58 49.51 28.23
C TYR A 52 4.44 48.24 28.23
N LEU A 53 4.87 47.75 27.07
CA LEU A 53 5.81 46.63 26.93
C LEU A 53 7.20 46.96 27.49
N ILE A 54 7.67 48.21 27.40
CA ILE A 54 8.91 48.69 28.02
C ILE A 54 8.76 48.76 29.56
N GLN A 55 7.59 49.16 30.06
CA GLN A 55 7.28 49.28 31.49
C GLN A 55 6.96 47.92 32.16
N GLN A 56 6.51 46.94 31.36
CA GLN A 56 6.22 45.55 31.72
C GLN A 56 7.25 44.57 31.13
N LYS A 57 8.45 45.04 30.76
CA LYS A 57 9.46 44.25 30.02
C LYS A 57 9.72 42.86 30.61
N SER A 58 9.77 42.77 31.93
CA SER A 58 9.93 41.50 32.65
C SER A 58 8.71 40.59 32.52
N SER A 59 7.49 41.12 32.71
CA SER A 59 6.24 40.36 32.56
C SER A 59 6.05 39.83 31.14
N PHE A 60 6.38 40.64 30.13
CA PHE A 60 6.31 40.24 28.73
C PHE A 60 7.30 39.10 28.40
N LEU A 61 8.54 39.17 28.90
CA LEU A 61 9.52 38.09 28.76
C LEU A 61 9.05 36.81 29.45
N VAL A 62 8.45 36.91 30.64
CA VAL A 62 7.91 35.75 31.35
C VAL A 62 6.74 35.12 30.58
N ILE A 63 5.85 35.92 30.01
CA ILE A 63 4.75 35.42 29.16
C ILE A 63 5.29 34.72 27.91
N ILE A 64 6.29 35.29 27.22
CA ILE A 64 6.94 34.61 26.09
C ILE A 64 7.53 33.27 26.52
N LEU A 65 8.23 33.23 27.65
CA LEU A 65 8.85 32.01 28.14
C LEU A 65 7.78 30.94 28.47
N LEU A 66 6.66 31.33 29.08
CA LEU A 66 5.52 30.44 29.30
C LEU A 66 4.93 29.94 27.97
N VAL A 67 4.79 30.80 26.97
CA VAL A 67 4.32 30.41 25.63
C VAL A 67 5.28 29.39 24.99
N VAL A 68 6.59 29.61 25.09
CA VAL A 68 7.59 28.65 24.58
C VAL A 68 7.47 27.31 25.29
N LEU A 69 7.35 27.30 26.62
CA LEU A 69 7.14 26.06 27.38
C LEU A 69 5.84 25.35 26.97
N CYS A 70 4.74 26.09 26.79
CA CYS A 70 3.49 25.55 26.26
C CYS A 70 3.66 24.92 24.88
N ILE A 71 4.33 25.59 23.95
CA ILE A 71 4.61 25.06 22.61
C ILE A 71 5.38 23.74 22.71
N ILE A 72 6.39 23.66 23.58
CA ILE A 72 7.17 22.43 23.73
C ILE A 72 6.31 21.31 24.35
N THR A 73 5.45 21.61 25.34
CA THR A 73 4.52 20.60 25.87
C THR A 73 3.53 20.10 24.83
N ILE A 74 3.02 20.99 23.95
CA ILE A 74 2.15 20.60 22.84
C ILE A 74 2.92 19.72 21.86
N ALA A 75 4.14 20.10 21.49
CA ALA A 75 5.00 19.33 20.58
C ALA A 75 5.29 17.90 21.09
N ALA A 76 5.28 17.70 22.40
CA ALA A 76 5.45 16.39 23.03
C ALA A 76 4.20 15.50 22.98
N ILE A 77 3.01 16.06 22.80
CA ILE A 77 1.75 15.31 22.78
C ILE A 77 1.27 15.10 21.33
N VAL A 78 1.65 15.99 20.41
CA VAL A 78 1.30 15.88 18.99
C VAL A 78 1.98 14.63 18.37
N PRO A 79 1.22 13.70 17.76
CA PRO A 79 1.80 12.55 17.08
C PRO A 79 2.72 12.96 15.93
N GLY A 80 3.94 12.42 15.94
CA GLY A 80 4.93 12.59 14.87
C GLY A 80 4.97 11.39 13.93
N THR A 81 5.38 11.59 12.68
CA THR A 81 5.65 10.45 11.77
C THR A 81 6.98 9.82 12.10
N HIS A 82 6.97 8.53 12.42
CA HIS A 82 8.14 7.75 12.79
C HIS A 82 8.38 6.60 11.82
N ILE A 83 9.64 6.16 11.73
CA ILE A 83 9.97 4.90 11.08
C ILE A 83 9.60 3.77 12.03
N PHE A 84 8.92 2.76 11.50
CA PHE A 84 8.70 1.50 12.20
C PHE A 84 9.37 0.35 11.47
N GLU A 85 9.67 -0.71 12.22
CA GLU A 85 10.19 -1.97 11.72
C GLU A 85 9.32 -3.11 12.28
N GLY A 86 8.98 -4.07 11.43
CA GLY A 86 8.19 -5.23 11.80
C GLY A 86 8.84 -6.53 11.35
N ASN A 87 8.60 -7.58 12.13
CA ASN A 87 8.86 -8.95 11.74
C ASN A 87 7.62 -9.79 12.03
N LEU A 88 6.94 -10.28 11.00
CA LEU A 88 5.70 -11.05 11.14
C LEU A 88 5.80 -12.37 10.39
N ILE A 89 5.23 -13.41 10.99
CA ILE A 89 4.89 -14.65 10.30
C ILE A 89 3.40 -14.55 9.93
N PHE A 90 3.08 -14.80 8.67
CA PHE A 90 1.72 -14.72 8.14
C PHE A 90 1.43 -15.91 7.21
N GLN A 91 0.15 -16.19 7.00
CA GLN A 91 -0.31 -17.23 6.06
C GLN A 91 -0.52 -16.68 4.66
N GLU A 92 -1.04 -15.46 4.54
CA GLU A 92 -1.30 -14.79 3.25
C GLU A 92 -0.93 -13.30 3.31
N MET A 93 -0.26 -12.80 2.28
CA MET A 93 0.03 -11.36 2.16
C MET A 93 -0.32 -10.87 0.76
N SER A 94 -0.78 -9.62 0.68
CA SER A 94 -0.90 -8.88 -0.57
C SER A 94 -0.06 -7.59 -0.51
N PHE A 95 0.46 -7.14 -1.65
CA PHE A 95 1.15 -5.86 -1.77
C PHE A 95 1.25 -5.37 -3.21
N THR A 96 1.48 -4.09 -3.41
CA THR A 96 1.82 -3.50 -4.71
C THR A 96 3.30 -3.15 -4.77
N TYR A 97 4.00 -3.58 -5.83
CA TYR A 97 5.39 -3.22 -6.06
C TYR A 97 5.52 -1.76 -6.50
N ASP A 98 6.24 -0.95 -5.72
CA ASP A 98 6.28 0.50 -5.86
C ASP A 98 7.67 1.04 -6.18
N ASP A 99 8.37 0.39 -7.12
CA ASP A 99 9.59 0.94 -7.72
C ASP A 99 9.41 1.18 -9.22
N ASN A 100 10.32 1.96 -9.80
CA ASN A 100 10.27 2.36 -11.21
C ASN A 100 11.06 1.41 -12.14
N GLN A 101 11.73 0.40 -11.58
CA GLN A 101 12.57 -0.53 -12.34
C GLN A 101 12.11 -1.98 -12.11
N PRO A 102 12.25 -2.87 -13.11
CA PRO A 102 11.98 -4.29 -12.91
C PRO A 102 12.87 -4.88 -11.82
N LYS A 103 12.34 -5.78 -11.00
CA LYS A 103 13.08 -6.39 -9.90
C LYS A 103 12.80 -7.88 -9.77
N LEU A 104 13.87 -8.66 -9.62
CA LEU A 104 13.78 -10.08 -9.28
C LEU A 104 13.05 -10.23 -7.95
N PHE A 105 12.02 -11.07 -7.92
CA PHE A 105 11.18 -11.30 -6.75
C PHE A 105 11.30 -12.74 -6.26
N ILE A 106 11.02 -13.72 -7.12
CA ILE A 106 11.20 -15.15 -6.82
C ILE A 106 12.27 -15.71 -7.74
N GLY A 107 13.09 -16.63 -7.27
CA GLY A 107 14.04 -17.34 -8.12
C GLY A 107 14.56 -18.64 -7.53
N ASN A 108 15.19 -19.45 -8.38
CA ASN A 108 15.90 -20.68 -8.01
C ASN A 108 15.04 -21.72 -7.26
N ILE A 109 13.75 -21.86 -7.61
CA ILE A 109 12.92 -22.93 -7.05
C ILE A 109 13.11 -24.17 -7.91
N LYS A 110 13.60 -25.25 -7.29
CA LYS A 110 13.93 -26.49 -7.98
C LYS A 110 12.89 -27.58 -7.78
N ASN A 111 12.90 -28.57 -8.66
CA ASN A 111 12.16 -29.83 -8.53
C ASN A 111 10.64 -29.61 -8.40
N ILE A 112 10.10 -28.72 -9.23
CA ILE A 112 8.67 -28.43 -9.31
C ILE A 112 8.00 -29.65 -9.94
N LYS A 113 7.18 -30.39 -9.19
CA LYS A 113 6.45 -31.56 -9.74
C LYS A 113 5.29 -31.13 -10.63
N GLU A 114 4.75 -29.94 -10.37
CA GLU A 114 3.60 -29.38 -11.07
C GLU A 114 3.70 -27.86 -11.07
N LEU A 115 3.70 -27.28 -12.26
CA LEU A 115 3.51 -25.86 -12.49
C LEU A 115 2.12 -25.66 -13.08
N GLU A 116 1.29 -24.92 -12.37
CA GLU A 116 -0.04 -24.57 -12.82
C GLU A 116 -0.17 -23.05 -12.95
N THR A 117 -0.77 -22.59 -14.04
CA THR A 117 -1.14 -21.18 -14.20
C THR A 117 -2.58 -21.07 -14.67
N GLU A 118 -3.33 -20.16 -14.06
CA GLU A 118 -4.71 -19.83 -14.42
C GLU A 118 -4.81 -18.38 -14.88
N GLY A 119 -5.51 -18.16 -15.99
CA GLY A 119 -5.75 -16.86 -16.57
C GLY A 119 -5.39 -16.76 -18.05
N LYS A 120 -5.63 -15.59 -18.63
CA LYS A 120 -5.38 -15.35 -20.05
C LYS A 120 -3.90 -15.27 -20.34
N GLN A 121 -3.44 -16.10 -21.26
CA GLN A 121 -2.05 -16.13 -21.66
C GLN A 121 -1.88 -16.72 -23.06
N LYS A 122 -0.83 -16.26 -23.75
CA LYS A 122 -0.37 -16.86 -25.00
C LYS A 122 0.94 -17.57 -24.77
N LEU A 123 1.03 -18.80 -25.26
CA LEU A 123 2.12 -19.73 -25.00
C LEU A 123 2.52 -20.41 -26.31
N THR A 124 3.82 -20.69 -26.46
CA THR A 124 4.32 -21.41 -27.64
C THR A 124 5.29 -22.50 -27.19
N PHE A 125 4.92 -23.75 -27.43
CA PHE A 125 5.82 -24.89 -27.27
C PHE A 125 6.49 -25.22 -28.59
N THR A 126 7.75 -25.64 -28.55
CA THR A 126 8.49 -26.14 -29.72
C THR A 126 9.11 -27.48 -29.36
N GLY A 127 9.06 -28.45 -30.27
CA GLY A 127 9.47 -29.82 -29.95
C GLY A 127 8.71 -30.87 -30.75
N SER A 128 8.84 -32.13 -30.33
CA SER A 128 7.99 -33.21 -30.81
C SER A 128 6.80 -33.42 -29.87
N PHE A 129 5.60 -33.57 -30.44
CA PHE A 129 4.35 -33.67 -29.70
C PHE A 129 3.73 -35.06 -29.81
N GLN A 130 3.07 -35.50 -28.76
CA GLN A 130 2.28 -36.71 -28.72
C GLN A 130 0.96 -36.45 -27.96
N SER A 131 -0.16 -36.50 -28.68
CA SER A 131 -1.51 -36.47 -28.14
C SER A 131 -2.33 -37.61 -28.75
N GLN A 132 -3.15 -38.23 -27.89
CA GLN A 132 -4.13 -39.23 -28.29
C GLN A 132 -5.47 -38.60 -28.67
N SER A 133 -5.87 -37.53 -27.96
CA SER A 133 -7.15 -36.85 -28.15
C SER A 133 -7.15 -35.88 -29.33
N LEU A 134 -6.00 -35.33 -29.71
CA LEU A 134 -5.86 -34.45 -30.87
C LEU A 134 -4.63 -34.79 -31.72
N PRO A 135 -4.66 -35.89 -32.49
CA PRO A 135 -3.49 -36.38 -33.22
C PRO A 135 -2.92 -35.40 -34.27
N GLU A 136 -3.66 -34.37 -34.69
CA GLU A 136 -3.14 -33.35 -35.62
C GLU A 136 -1.90 -32.64 -35.06
N ILE A 137 -1.80 -32.45 -33.74
CA ILE A 137 -0.65 -31.76 -33.15
C ILE A 137 0.64 -32.58 -33.27
N ASN A 138 0.55 -33.91 -33.41
CA ASN A 138 1.71 -34.80 -33.50
C ASN A 138 2.56 -34.55 -34.76
N LYS A 139 1.99 -33.85 -35.74
CA LYS A 139 2.65 -33.47 -37.00
C LYS A 139 3.30 -32.09 -36.94
N LEU A 140 3.11 -31.35 -35.85
CA LEU A 140 3.63 -30.00 -35.67
C LEU A 140 5.01 -30.05 -35.02
N ASN A 141 5.84 -29.04 -35.29
CA ASN A 141 7.11 -28.80 -34.59
C ASN A 141 7.02 -27.60 -33.63
N SER A 142 5.92 -26.86 -33.70
CA SER A 142 5.60 -25.70 -32.88
C SER A 142 4.11 -25.63 -32.67
N LEU A 143 3.68 -25.38 -31.42
CA LEU A 143 2.28 -25.30 -31.03
C LEU A 143 2.04 -23.99 -30.29
N GLU A 144 1.30 -23.08 -30.92
CA GLU A 144 0.81 -21.86 -30.28
C GLU A 144 -0.54 -22.13 -29.61
N ILE A 145 -0.64 -21.78 -28.33
CA ILE A 145 -1.82 -21.94 -27.49
C ILE A 145 -2.21 -20.57 -26.94
N GLN A 146 -3.51 -20.27 -26.96
CA GLN A 146 -4.10 -19.08 -26.36
C GLN A 146 -5.11 -19.51 -25.30
N LEU A 147 -4.83 -19.21 -24.05
CA LEU A 147 -5.78 -19.32 -22.93
C LEU A 147 -6.72 -18.12 -22.99
N THR A 148 -8.03 -18.36 -23.08
CA THR A 148 -8.99 -17.36 -23.56
C THR A 148 -9.68 -16.54 -22.46
N ASP A 149 -9.74 -17.02 -21.23
CA ASP A 149 -10.37 -16.32 -20.12
C ASP A 149 -9.61 -16.47 -18.79
N ARG A 150 -10.28 -16.09 -17.69
CA ARG A 150 -9.70 -16.06 -16.34
C ARG A 150 -9.69 -17.44 -15.67
N GLU A 151 -10.51 -18.36 -16.14
CA GLU A 151 -10.65 -19.73 -15.64
C GLU A 151 -9.83 -20.72 -16.50
N SER A 152 -9.42 -20.30 -17.71
CA SER A 152 -8.45 -21.02 -18.54
C SER A 152 -7.22 -21.40 -17.74
N LYS A 153 -6.78 -22.65 -17.93
CA LYS A 153 -5.75 -23.27 -17.11
C LYS A 153 -4.75 -24.02 -17.96
N ILE A 154 -3.49 -23.97 -17.55
CA ILE A 154 -2.44 -24.85 -18.04
C ILE A 154 -1.73 -25.49 -16.85
N ILE A 155 -1.50 -26.79 -16.95
CA ILE A 155 -0.71 -27.57 -16.01
C ILE A 155 0.46 -28.20 -16.76
N ILE A 156 1.67 -28.05 -16.22
CA ILE A 156 2.90 -28.66 -16.72
C ILE A 156 3.46 -29.57 -15.63
N THR A 157 3.68 -30.84 -16.00
CA THR A 157 4.24 -31.88 -15.12
C THR A 157 5.29 -32.69 -15.88
N PRO A 158 6.20 -33.42 -15.20
CA PRO A 158 7.01 -34.43 -15.86
C PRO A 158 6.12 -35.49 -16.51
N ALA A 159 6.44 -35.93 -17.74
CA ALA A 159 5.67 -36.99 -18.38
C ALA A 159 5.79 -38.33 -17.63
N ASN A 160 6.93 -38.55 -16.97
CA ASN A 160 7.14 -39.68 -16.07
C ASN A 160 7.15 -39.21 -14.62
N SER A 161 6.11 -39.55 -13.86
CA SER A 161 5.99 -39.16 -12.44
C SER A 161 6.91 -39.94 -11.49
N SER A 162 7.59 -40.99 -11.97
CA SER A 162 8.52 -41.79 -11.16
C SER A 162 9.94 -41.23 -11.09
N THR A 163 10.30 -40.30 -11.98
CA THR A 163 11.60 -39.63 -11.98
C THR A 163 11.56 -38.32 -11.20
N GLU A 164 12.69 -37.89 -10.65
CA GLU A 164 12.78 -36.57 -10.03
C GLU A 164 12.54 -35.49 -11.09
N SER A 165 11.68 -34.51 -10.76
CA SER A 165 11.35 -33.45 -11.70
C SER A 165 12.55 -32.55 -11.95
N GLU A 166 12.79 -32.26 -13.23
CA GLU A 166 13.80 -31.30 -13.68
C GLU A 166 13.22 -29.90 -13.89
N ILE A 167 11.89 -29.73 -13.71
CA ILE A 167 11.22 -28.45 -13.90
C ILE A 167 11.63 -27.50 -12.77
N ASN A 168 12.18 -26.34 -13.13
CA ASN A 168 12.67 -25.35 -12.18
C ASN A 168 12.18 -23.95 -12.54
N LEU A 169 11.81 -23.15 -11.55
CA LEU A 169 11.65 -21.71 -11.72
C LEU A 169 13.02 -21.05 -11.58
N LYS A 170 13.46 -20.40 -12.64
CA LYS A 170 14.71 -19.64 -12.66
C LYS A 170 14.51 -18.28 -12.03
N GLU A 171 13.61 -17.48 -12.60
CA GLU A 171 13.26 -16.17 -12.07
C GLU A 171 11.82 -15.75 -12.38
N LEU A 172 11.27 -14.98 -11.45
CA LEU A 172 10.12 -14.12 -11.65
C LEU A 172 10.55 -12.68 -11.35
N ARG A 173 10.38 -11.79 -12.33
CA ARG A 173 10.63 -10.35 -12.14
C ARG A 173 9.34 -9.56 -12.10
N LEU A 174 9.21 -8.73 -11.07
CA LEU A 174 8.12 -7.78 -10.95
C LEU A 174 8.41 -6.53 -11.77
N GLN A 175 7.46 -6.17 -12.61
CA GLN A 175 7.41 -4.89 -13.32
C GLN A 175 6.78 -3.83 -12.41
N PRO A 176 7.15 -2.55 -12.59
CA PRO A 176 6.60 -1.44 -11.81
C PRO A 176 5.09 -1.54 -11.62
N GLN A 177 4.59 -1.23 -10.43
CA GLN A 177 3.15 -1.16 -10.13
C GLN A 177 2.40 -2.51 -10.28
N THR A 178 3.10 -3.63 -10.38
CA THR A 178 2.47 -4.96 -10.31
C THR A 178 1.97 -5.21 -8.89
N ARG A 179 0.69 -5.56 -8.76
CA ARG A 179 0.10 -5.99 -7.50
C ARG A 179 0.22 -7.50 -7.36
N ILE A 180 0.79 -7.95 -6.25
CA ILE A 180 0.68 -9.33 -5.78
C ILE A 180 -0.56 -9.38 -4.91
N ALA A 181 -1.66 -9.89 -5.44
CA ALA A 181 -2.93 -9.92 -4.72
C ALA A 181 -2.97 -11.04 -3.68
N ARG A 182 -2.17 -12.09 -3.88
CA ARG A 182 -2.04 -13.21 -2.97
C ARG A 182 -0.61 -13.72 -3.02
N LEU A 183 -0.05 -14.03 -1.86
CA LEU A 183 1.18 -14.78 -1.68
C LEU A 183 1.02 -15.65 -0.44
N ASN A 184 1.04 -16.97 -0.63
CA ASN A 184 0.93 -17.93 0.46
C ASN A 184 1.70 -19.22 0.15
N TYR A 185 1.95 -20.01 1.18
CA TYR A 185 2.55 -21.34 1.06
C TYR A 185 1.66 -22.38 1.74
N ASP A 186 1.13 -23.32 0.98
CA ASP A 186 0.38 -24.46 1.50
C ASP A 186 1.36 -25.59 1.87
N PHE A 187 1.56 -25.79 3.16
CA PHE A 187 2.47 -26.82 3.69
C PHE A 187 1.98 -28.25 3.50
N TYR A 188 0.66 -28.47 3.38
CA TYR A 188 0.10 -29.81 3.13
C TYR A 188 0.31 -30.22 1.68
N ARG A 189 0.02 -29.31 0.74
CA ARG A 189 0.22 -29.54 -0.70
C ARG A 189 1.67 -29.35 -1.15
N GLN A 190 2.49 -28.71 -0.30
CA GLN A 190 3.85 -28.25 -0.61
C GLN A 190 3.85 -27.29 -1.81
N GLN A 191 2.96 -26.31 -1.76
CA GLN A 191 2.64 -25.45 -2.90
C GLN A 191 2.89 -23.99 -2.56
N LEU A 192 3.75 -23.33 -3.33
CA LEU A 192 3.85 -21.87 -3.32
C LEU A 192 2.81 -21.32 -4.29
N ALA A 193 1.91 -20.48 -3.81
CA ALA A 193 0.85 -19.91 -4.62
C ALA A 193 0.91 -18.38 -4.57
N PHE A 194 0.75 -17.75 -5.73
CA PHE A 194 0.71 -16.30 -5.84
C PHE A 194 -0.11 -15.83 -7.03
N SER A 195 -0.72 -14.66 -6.88
CA SER A 195 -1.56 -14.02 -7.91
C SER A 195 -0.94 -12.71 -8.33
N LEU A 196 -0.60 -12.58 -9.61
CA LEU A 196 -0.06 -11.37 -10.20
C LEU A 196 -1.17 -10.59 -10.90
N LEU A 197 -1.29 -9.31 -10.58
CA LEU A 197 -2.14 -8.33 -11.23
C LEU A 197 -1.23 -7.24 -11.80
N PRO A 198 -0.71 -7.44 -13.04
CA PRO A 198 0.14 -6.47 -13.69
C PRO A 198 -0.59 -5.14 -13.93
N ASN A 199 0.15 -4.03 -13.95
CA ASN A 199 -0.37 -2.81 -14.52
C ASN A 199 -0.39 -2.94 -16.05
N SER A 200 -1.56 -2.86 -16.67
CA SER A 200 -1.76 -3.07 -18.10
C SER A 200 -0.97 -2.11 -19.00
N GLN A 201 -0.52 -0.97 -18.46
CA GLN A 201 0.31 0.02 -19.16
C GLN A 201 1.79 -0.35 -19.20
N ASN A 202 2.23 -1.30 -18.38
CA ASN A 202 3.63 -1.69 -18.26
C ASN A 202 3.94 -2.95 -19.06
N ASN A 203 5.24 -3.25 -19.17
CA ASN A 203 5.73 -4.51 -19.74
C ASN A 203 5.18 -5.72 -18.95
N PRO A 204 5.16 -6.91 -19.56
CA PRO A 204 4.76 -8.13 -18.87
C PRO A 204 5.77 -8.50 -17.78
N ASN A 205 5.28 -9.16 -16.72
CA ASN A 205 6.13 -9.79 -15.72
C ASN A 205 6.68 -11.10 -16.30
N PRO A 206 8.00 -11.22 -16.57
CA PRO A 206 8.55 -12.46 -17.07
C PRO A 206 8.69 -13.48 -15.93
N LEU A 207 8.16 -14.67 -16.16
CA LEU A 207 8.36 -15.86 -15.35
C LEU A 207 9.12 -16.88 -16.19
N GLU A 208 10.39 -17.08 -15.86
CA GLU A 208 11.32 -17.96 -16.56
C GLU A 208 11.37 -19.33 -15.89
N ILE A 209 11.04 -20.36 -16.68
CA ILE A 209 10.95 -21.75 -16.28
C ILE A 209 11.94 -22.55 -17.12
N TYR A 210 12.71 -23.40 -16.46
CA TYR A 210 13.45 -24.48 -17.11
C TYR A 210 12.57 -25.73 -17.10
N LEU A 211 12.28 -26.29 -18.26
CA LEU A 211 11.40 -27.45 -18.43
C LEU A 211 12.10 -28.80 -18.19
N GLY A 212 13.44 -28.83 -18.22
CA GLY A 212 14.21 -30.07 -18.14
C GLY A 212 14.59 -30.67 -19.50
N GLU A 213 15.32 -31.78 -19.44
CA GLU A 213 15.73 -32.62 -20.57
C GLU A 213 14.70 -33.71 -20.89
N GLN A 214 13.88 -34.08 -19.90
CA GLN A 214 12.87 -35.12 -20.04
C GLN A 214 11.58 -34.59 -20.71
N PRO A 215 10.82 -35.44 -21.41
CA PRO A 215 9.50 -35.07 -21.91
C PRO A 215 8.58 -34.60 -20.78
N ILE A 216 7.79 -33.57 -21.06
CA ILE A 216 6.81 -33.02 -20.13
C ILE A 216 5.40 -33.34 -20.62
N LYS A 217 4.49 -33.51 -19.67
CA LYS A 217 3.05 -33.58 -19.93
C LYS A 217 2.44 -32.21 -19.69
N VAL A 218 1.66 -31.76 -20.66
CA VAL A 218 0.94 -30.50 -20.65
C VAL A 218 -0.55 -30.79 -20.74
N ILE A 219 -1.31 -30.16 -19.86
CA ILE A 219 -2.77 -30.23 -19.81
C ILE A 219 -3.30 -28.82 -19.92
N ILE A 220 -4.26 -28.58 -20.81
CA ILE A 220 -4.87 -27.26 -21.02
C ILE A 220 -6.40 -27.30 -21.02
N GLU A 221 -7.00 -26.24 -20.50
CA GLU A 221 -8.45 -26.01 -20.42
C GLU A 221 -8.77 -24.57 -20.84
N GLY A 222 -9.92 -24.37 -21.50
CA GLY A 222 -10.36 -23.06 -21.98
C GLY A 222 -9.36 -22.41 -22.96
N TYR A 223 -9.09 -23.09 -24.08
CA TYR A 223 -7.98 -22.73 -24.96
C TYR A 223 -8.39 -22.55 -26.43
N LYS A 224 -7.53 -21.89 -27.21
CA LYS A 224 -7.56 -21.87 -28.67
C LYS A 224 -6.19 -22.24 -29.20
N ILE A 225 -6.16 -23.05 -30.25
CA ILE A 225 -4.95 -23.36 -31.01
C ILE A 225 -5.12 -22.73 -32.39
N PRO A 226 -4.58 -21.53 -32.66
CA PRO A 226 -4.86 -20.80 -33.90
C PRO A 226 -4.47 -21.55 -35.17
N SER A 227 -3.47 -22.43 -35.09
CA SER A 227 -3.03 -23.25 -36.22
C SER A 227 -3.98 -24.40 -36.56
N LEU A 228 -4.97 -24.68 -35.70
CA LEU A 228 -5.95 -25.74 -35.89
C LEU A 228 -7.37 -25.15 -35.90
N ASN A 229 -8.18 -25.57 -36.87
CA ASN A 229 -9.58 -25.17 -36.95
C ASN A 229 -10.43 -25.98 -35.96
N LEU A 230 -10.23 -25.76 -34.66
CA LEU A 230 -10.99 -26.39 -33.59
C LEU A 230 -12.40 -25.78 -33.45
N PRO A 231 -13.39 -26.51 -32.89
CA PRO A 231 -14.71 -25.97 -32.58
C PRO A 231 -14.60 -24.69 -31.75
N LYS A 232 -15.43 -23.68 -32.07
CA LYS A 232 -15.30 -22.33 -31.49
C LYS A 232 -15.88 -22.18 -30.07
N SER A 233 -16.71 -23.12 -29.65
CA SER A 233 -17.42 -23.09 -28.36
C SER A 233 -16.53 -23.67 -27.27
N GLN A 234 -16.41 -22.93 -26.16
CA GLN A 234 -15.58 -23.30 -25.02
C GLN A 234 -16.22 -24.39 -24.16
N ASP A 235 -17.56 -24.42 -24.11
CA ASP A 235 -18.34 -25.45 -23.41
C ASP A 235 -18.25 -26.83 -24.08
N ASP A 236 -17.92 -26.86 -25.38
CA ASP A 236 -17.78 -28.09 -26.17
C ASP A 236 -16.33 -28.63 -26.21
N GLN A 237 -15.36 -27.87 -25.69
CA GLN A 237 -13.95 -28.26 -25.71
C GLN A 237 -13.56 -28.97 -24.42
N ALA A 238 -13.39 -30.28 -24.52
CA ALA A 238 -12.78 -31.08 -23.46
C ALA A 238 -11.34 -30.65 -23.17
N GLN A 239 -10.88 -30.94 -21.96
CA GLN A 239 -9.49 -30.82 -21.55
C GLN A 239 -8.57 -31.51 -22.57
N LEU A 240 -7.52 -30.80 -23.02
CA LEU A 240 -6.52 -31.36 -23.93
C LEU A 240 -5.26 -31.73 -23.17
N GLU A 241 -4.88 -32.99 -23.27
CA GLU A 241 -3.62 -33.53 -22.78
C GLU A 241 -2.68 -33.87 -23.94
N PHE A 242 -1.40 -33.50 -23.79
CA PHE A 242 -0.34 -33.91 -24.69
C PHE A 242 1.01 -33.97 -24.00
N ILE A 243 1.90 -34.79 -24.53
CA ILE A 243 3.32 -34.86 -24.16
C ILE A 243 4.12 -34.07 -25.18
N VAL A 244 5.09 -33.30 -24.71
CA VAL A 244 6.06 -32.61 -25.56
C VAL A 244 7.48 -32.92 -25.09
N ASN A 245 8.35 -33.24 -26.05
CA ASN A 245 9.79 -33.23 -25.83
C ASN A 245 10.34 -31.89 -26.36
N PRO A 246 10.62 -30.91 -25.48
CA PRO A 246 10.87 -29.54 -25.90
C PRO A 246 12.23 -29.36 -26.57
N ASN A 247 12.26 -28.68 -27.72
CA ASN A 247 13.52 -28.27 -28.37
C ASN A 247 14.22 -27.16 -27.57
N ASN A 248 13.41 -26.22 -27.05
CA ASN A 248 13.87 -25.18 -26.15
C ASN A 248 13.43 -25.50 -24.73
N LYS A 249 14.41 -25.71 -23.85
CA LYS A 249 14.20 -26.07 -22.44
C LYS A 249 13.90 -24.85 -21.58
N GLU A 250 14.20 -23.66 -22.09
CA GLU A 250 13.86 -22.39 -21.47
C GLU A 250 12.48 -21.95 -21.96
N PHE A 251 11.60 -21.70 -21.02
CA PHE A 251 10.23 -21.31 -21.28
C PHE A 251 9.88 -20.07 -20.48
N THR A 252 9.44 -19.00 -21.15
CA THR A 252 9.10 -17.73 -20.51
C THR A 252 7.60 -17.48 -20.60
N PHE A 253 6.95 -17.42 -19.45
CA PHE A 253 5.59 -16.92 -19.31
C PHE A 253 5.65 -15.39 -19.20
N ASN A 254 5.13 -14.69 -20.21
CA ASN A 254 4.99 -13.23 -20.18
C ASN A 254 3.62 -12.86 -19.60
N ILE A 255 3.59 -12.49 -18.32
CA ILE A 255 2.34 -12.26 -17.58
C ILE A 255 1.92 -10.79 -17.71
N GLN A 256 0.95 -10.54 -18.59
CA GLN A 256 0.40 -9.21 -18.90
C GLN A 256 -0.99 -8.98 -18.27
N GLU A 257 -1.74 -10.06 -18.06
CA GLU A 257 -3.07 -10.03 -17.44
C GLU A 257 -3.02 -10.65 -16.03
N ASN A 258 -4.15 -10.61 -15.33
CA ASN A 258 -4.27 -11.25 -14.03
C ASN A 258 -4.05 -12.76 -14.16
N THR A 259 -3.09 -13.29 -13.42
CA THR A 259 -2.71 -14.70 -13.49
C THR A 259 -2.46 -15.24 -12.09
N ASN A 260 -3.07 -16.39 -11.77
CA ASN A 260 -2.72 -17.18 -10.60
C ASN A 260 -1.64 -18.19 -11.00
N ILE A 261 -0.63 -18.36 -10.15
CA ILE A 261 0.46 -19.29 -10.36
C ILE A 261 0.57 -20.18 -9.13
N TYR A 262 0.65 -21.47 -9.35
CA TYR A 262 0.83 -22.48 -8.32
C TYR A 262 2.05 -23.34 -8.66
N LEU A 263 2.99 -23.40 -7.73
CA LEU A 263 4.22 -24.17 -7.85
C LEU A 263 4.20 -25.27 -6.81
N THR A 264 3.82 -26.48 -7.23
CA THR A 264 3.77 -27.63 -6.33
C THR A 264 5.12 -28.35 -6.36
N LEU A 265 5.72 -28.57 -5.19
CA LEU A 265 7.06 -29.13 -5.07
C LEU A 265 7.05 -30.64 -4.88
N SER A 266 8.13 -31.28 -5.31
CA SER A 266 8.34 -32.72 -5.11
C SER A 266 8.65 -33.08 -3.65
N LYS A 267 9.27 -32.15 -2.91
CA LYS A 267 9.73 -32.32 -1.53
C LYS A 267 9.49 -31.04 -0.74
N PRO A 268 9.29 -31.13 0.60
CA PRO A 268 9.12 -29.94 1.42
C PRO A 268 10.36 -29.03 1.37
N PRO A 269 10.17 -27.70 1.45
CA PRO A 269 11.26 -26.74 1.50
C PRO A 269 12.18 -27.04 2.68
N LYS A 270 13.48 -26.92 2.43
CA LYS A 270 14.55 -26.94 3.45
C LYS A 270 15.22 -25.56 3.46
N TYR A 271 16.44 -25.46 3.96
CA TYR A 271 17.25 -24.21 3.97
C TYR A 271 17.35 -23.50 2.60
N GLU A 272 17.16 -24.20 1.48
CA GLU A 272 17.16 -23.58 0.15
C GLU A 272 16.02 -22.56 -0.06
N SER A 273 14.89 -22.70 0.66
CA SER A 273 13.76 -21.78 0.54
C SER A 273 14.02 -20.39 1.12
N GLU A 274 15.05 -20.25 1.95
CA GLU A 274 15.51 -18.95 2.46
C GLU A 274 15.98 -18.01 1.35
N GLN A 275 16.31 -18.57 0.18
CA GLN A 275 16.84 -17.82 -0.96
C GLN A 275 15.84 -17.63 -2.10
N TRP A 276 14.62 -18.17 -1.98
CA TRP A 276 13.61 -18.08 -3.04
C TRP A 276 13.18 -16.65 -3.27
N PHE A 277 12.92 -15.91 -2.20
CA PHE A 277 12.51 -14.53 -2.28
C PHE A 277 13.71 -13.59 -2.27
N ARG A 278 13.69 -12.58 -3.14
CA ARG A 278 14.65 -11.50 -3.10
C ARG A 278 14.16 -10.38 -2.21
N GLY A 279 15.03 -9.99 -1.28
CA GLY A 279 14.77 -8.90 -0.36
C GLY A 279 14.81 -7.50 -0.99
N LYS A 280 14.54 -6.51 -0.13
CA LYS A 280 14.53 -5.07 -0.45
C LYS A 280 13.51 -4.71 -1.55
N ILE A 281 12.29 -5.21 -1.43
CA ILE A 281 11.18 -4.93 -2.34
C ILE A 281 10.48 -3.67 -1.84
N LYS A 282 10.46 -2.60 -2.64
CA LYS A 282 9.67 -1.40 -2.32
C LYS A 282 8.20 -1.70 -2.54
N THR A 283 7.37 -1.33 -1.57
CA THR A 283 5.96 -1.72 -1.54
C THR A 283 5.06 -0.55 -1.16
N LYS A 284 3.79 -0.71 -1.50
CA LYS A 284 2.65 -0.01 -0.91
C LYS A 284 1.46 -0.96 -0.82
N ASP A 285 0.40 -0.52 -0.14
CA ASP A 285 -0.86 -1.27 0.01
C ASP A 285 -0.64 -2.70 0.54
N VAL A 286 0.26 -2.85 1.51
CA VAL A 286 0.59 -4.16 2.10
C VAL A 286 -0.51 -4.57 3.07
N THR A 287 -1.08 -5.76 2.89
CA THR A 287 -2.07 -6.33 3.81
C THR A 287 -1.71 -7.77 4.18
N PHE A 288 -2.06 -8.16 5.41
CA PHE A 288 -1.91 -9.52 5.94
C PHE A 288 -3.30 -10.07 6.24
N THR A 289 -4.15 -10.06 5.22
CA THR A 289 -5.57 -10.36 5.36
C THR A 289 -6.04 -11.24 4.22
N HIS A 290 -7.05 -12.05 4.54
CA HIS A 290 -7.81 -12.86 3.61
C HIS A 290 -9.25 -12.37 3.60
N VAL A 291 -9.90 -12.35 2.44
CA VAL A 291 -11.31 -11.97 2.33
C VAL A 291 -12.14 -13.23 2.17
N ASP A 292 -12.93 -13.54 3.19
CA ASP A 292 -13.93 -14.60 3.14
C ASP A 292 -15.18 -14.08 2.42
N LYS A 293 -15.50 -14.68 1.26
CA LYS A 293 -16.56 -14.26 0.33
C LYS A 293 -17.80 -15.14 0.42
N ASN A 294 -18.16 -15.58 1.62
CA ASN A 294 -19.25 -16.54 1.85
C ASN A 294 -20.66 -16.03 1.45
N GLY A 295 -20.86 -14.74 1.18
CA GLY A 295 -22.19 -14.15 0.92
C GLY A 295 -22.57 -13.84 -0.54
N GLY A 296 -21.67 -14.01 -1.52
CA GLY A 296 -21.94 -13.63 -2.92
C GLY A 296 -22.14 -12.12 -3.17
N ASN A 297 -22.19 -11.31 -2.11
CA ASN A 297 -22.31 -9.86 -2.12
C ASN A 297 -21.09 -9.26 -1.38
N LEU A 298 -20.46 -8.26 -2.00
CA LEU A 298 -19.27 -7.58 -1.46
C LEU A 298 -19.51 -6.91 -0.09
N ARG A 299 -20.77 -6.71 0.31
CA ARG A 299 -21.11 -6.16 1.65
C ARG A 299 -21.00 -7.18 2.77
N ASP A 300 -21.04 -8.46 2.43
CA ASP A 300 -20.97 -9.57 3.37
C ASP A 300 -19.56 -10.19 3.38
N ASP A 301 -18.62 -9.60 2.63
CA ASP A 301 -17.21 -9.98 2.63
C ASP A 301 -16.60 -9.69 4.01
N LEU A 302 -16.03 -10.72 4.64
CA LEU A 302 -15.37 -10.60 5.93
C LEU A 302 -13.86 -10.60 5.74
N GLU A 303 -13.20 -9.54 6.18
CA GLU A 303 -11.74 -9.49 6.21
C GLU A 303 -11.24 -10.21 7.47
N ILE A 304 -10.31 -11.16 7.29
CA ILE A 304 -9.74 -11.99 8.34
C ILE A 304 -8.23 -11.78 8.35
N SER A 305 -7.64 -11.52 9.51
CA SER A 305 -6.19 -11.45 9.65
C SER A 305 -5.55 -12.82 9.41
N THR A 306 -4.44 -12.84 8.69
CA THR A 306 -3.64 -14.04 8.43
C THR A 306 -2.32 -14.04 9.19
N ILE A 307 -2.13 -13.10 10.11
CA ILE A 307 -0.95 -13.01 10.96
C ILE A 307 -0.98 -14.19 11.95
N VAL A 308 0.12 -14.93 12.00
CA VAL A 308 0.31 -16.04 12.96
C VAL A 308 0.93 -15.52 14.24
N GLU A 309 2.03 -14.76 14.10
CA GLU A 309 2.71 -14.12 15.23
C GLU A 309 3.70 -13.09 14.71
N GLY A 310 4.19 -12.23 15.59
CA GLY A 310 5.39 -11.45 15.34
C GLY A 310 5.56 -10.26 16.26
N LYS A 311 6.35 -9.30 15.82
CA LYS A 311 6.71 -8.12 16.61
C LYS A 311 6.84 -6.90 15.74
N ILE A 312 6.41 -5.75 16.26
CA ILE A 312 6.59 -4.45 15.64
C ILE A 312 7.20 -3.46 16.63
N ARG A 313 8.07 -2.59 16.09
CA ARG A 313 8.81 -1.58 16.82
C ARG A 313 8.64 -0.21 16.18
N MET A 314 8.33 0.80 16.98
CA MET A 314 8.31 2.21 16.58
C MET A 314 8.56 3.10 17.80
N ALA A 315 9.31 4.20 17.64
CA ALA A 315 9.54 5.20 18.70
C ALA A 315 9.98 4.57 20.05
N GLU A 316 10.96 3.66 20.00
CA GLU A 316 11.51 2.91 21.15
C GLU A 316 10.50 2.01 21.89
N GLN A 317 9.30 1.86 21.35
CA GLN A 317 8.27 0.96 21.86
C GLN A 317 8.18 -0.27 20.97
N ASP A 318 8.03 -1.40 21.64
CA ASP A 318 7.88 -2.71 21.04
C ASP A 318 6.51 -3.27 21.41
N ARG A 319 5.86 -3.95 20.46
CA ARG A 319 4.64 -4.73 20.69
C ARG A 319 4.73 -6.06 19.98
N GLU A 320 4.31 -7.10 20.69
CA GLU A 320 4.05 -8.40 20.10
C GLU A 320 2.70 -8.36 19.38
N ILE A 321 2.60 -9.16 18.31
CA ILE A 321 1.37 -9.37 17.55
C ILE A 321 1.07 -10.85 17.66
N GLU A 322 -0.10 -11.16 18.18
CA GLU A 322 -0.57 -12.54 18.36
C GLU A 322 -1.38 -13.00 17.14
N GLU A 323 -1.70 -14.29 17.13
CA GLU A 323 -2.44 -14.93 16.06
C GLU A 323 -3.78 -14.23 15.80
N ASN A 324 -4.12 -14.05 14.52
CA ASN A 324 -5.36 -13.44 14.03
C ASN A 324 -5.56 -11.97 14.46
N GLN A 325 -4.55 -11.31 15.05
CA GLN A 325 -4.62 -9.88 15.27
C GLN A 325 -4.35 -9.11 13.98
N PHE A 326 -5.06 -8.01 13.77
CA PHE A 326 -4.82 -7.04 12.71
C PHE A 326 -3.69 -6.10 13.09
N LEU A 327 -2.89 -5.72 12.09
CA LEU A 327 -1.88 -4.67 12.18
C LEU A 327 -2.32 -3.46 11.35
N MET A 328 -2.57 -2.34 12.01
CA MET A 328 -3.21 -1.16 11.41
C MET A 328 -2.39 0.12 11.62
N GLY A 329 -2.63 1.13 10.77
CA GLY A 329 -2.02 2.45 10.85
C GLY A 329 -2.84 3.46 11.66
N GLU A 330 -2.65 4.76 11.35
CA GLU A 330 -3.42 5.86 11.94
C GLU A 330 -4.90 5.85 11.50
N ASP A 331 -5.18 5.40 10.27
CA ASP A 331 -6.51 5.19 9.71
C ASP A 331 -6.72 3.68 9.55
N THR A 332 -7.66 3.11 10.29
CA THR A 332 -7.93 1.66 10.26
C THR A 332 -8.52 1.20 8.92
N ASN A 333 -9.12 2.12 8.15
CA ASN A 333 -9.66 1.83 6.81
C ASN A 333 -8.60 1.83 5.71
N LYS A 334 -7.33 2.10 6.06
CA LYS A 334 -6.21 2.11 5.11
C LYS A 334 -5.12 1.15 5.56
N PRO A 335 -4.46 0.46 4.62
CA PRO A 335 -3.31 -0.36 4.94
C PRO A 335 -2.23 0.45 5.67
N LEU A 336 -1.57 -0.17 6.65
CA LEU A 336 -0.39 0.40 7.26
C LEU A 336 0.65 0.70 6.16
N ASN A 337 1.24 1.90 6.19
CA ASN A 337 2.20 2.36 5.17
C ASN A 337 3.56 1.65 5.28
N ILE A 338 3.58 0.38 4.89
CA ILE A 338 4.77 -0.47 4.76
C ILE A 338 5.42 -0.17 3.40
N GLN A 339 6.60 0.45 3.44
CA GLN A 339 7.27 0.98 2.26
C GLN A 339 8.35 0.04 1.70
N LEU A 340 8.83 -0.89 2.52
CA LEU A 340 9.92 -1.79 2.17
C LEU A 340 9.75 -3.14 2.87
N ILE A 341 9.65 -4.20 2.08
CA ILE A 341 9.85 -5.57 2.55
C ILE A 341 11.34 -5.89 2.39
N ARG A 342 12.04 -6.00 3.52
CA ARG A 342 13.47 -6.30 3.58
C ARG A 342 13.77 -7.75 3.28
N ASN A 343 12.99 -8.68 3.83
CA ASN A 343 13.17 -10.12 3.66
C ASN A 343 11.81 -10.84 3.62
N LEU A 344 11.76 -11.95 2.87
CA LEU A 344 10.67 -12.92 2.89
C LEU A 344 11.26 -14.33 2.99
N GLN A 345 10.70 -15.19 3.83
CA GLN A 345 11.19 -16.55 4.02
C GLN A 345 10.06 -17.50 4.42
N ILE A 346 10.07 -18.73 3.93
CA ILE A 346 9.14 -19.78 4.39
C ILE A 346 9.61 -20.33 5.73
N ILE A 347 8.72 -20.35 6.72
CA ILE A 347 8.95 -20.84 8.08
C ILE A 347 8.09 -22.09 8.30
N SER A 348 8.71 -23.27 8.19
CA SER A 348 7.99 -24.55 8.14
C SER A 348 7.41 -25.01 9.48
N ASP A 349 8.09 -24.71 10.58
CA ASP A 349 7.65 -25.02 11.95
C ASP A 349 6.43 -24.21 12.38
N LYS A 350 6.32 -22.96 11.91
CA LYS A 350 5.20 -22.06 12.19
C LYS A 350 4.11 -22.06 11.11
N LYS A 351 4.29 -22.85 10.04
CA LYS A 351 3.39 -22.93 8.89
C LYS A 351 3.02 -21.55 8.33
N GLY A 352 4.01 -20.70 8.09
CA GLY A 352 3.80 -19.38 7.49
C GLY A 352 4.99 -18.87 6.71
N ILE A 353 4.88 -17.63 6.22
CA ILE A 353 5.96 -16.87 5.60
C ILE A 353 6.34 -15.75 6.56
N GLU A 354 7.62 -15.61 6.87
CA GLU A 354 8.15 -14.46 7.61
C GLU A 354 8.36 -13.28 6.66
N ALA A 355 7.84 -12.10 7.00
CA ALA A 355 8.18 -10.82 6.40
C ALA A 355 8.88 -9.92 7.42
N ARG A 356 10.11 -9.50 7.08
CA ARG A 356 10.78 -8.38 7.74
C ARG A 356 10.55 -7.13 6.91
N PHE A 357 9.95 -6.11 7.50
CA PHE A 357 9.57 -4.90 6.76
C PHE A 357 9.79 -3.62 7.56
N SER A 358 9.71 -2.49 6.87
CA SER A 358 9.77 -1.17 7.47
C SER A 358 8.87 -0.19 6.73
N GLY A 359 8.40 0.82 7.44
CA GLY A 359 7.53 1.84 6.89
C GLY A 359 7.53 3.11 7.74
N LYS A 360 6.56 3.98 7.47
CA LYS A 360 6.39 5.23 8.21
C LYS A 360 4.93 5.46 8.56
N THR A 361 4.65 5.73 9.83
CA THR A 361 3.31 6.07 10.31
C THR A 361 3.43 6.97 11.54
N LYS A 362 2.31 7.59 11.95
CA LYS A 362 2.24 8.28 13.25
C LYS A 362 1.83 7.36 14.37
N GLN A 363 1.02 6.36 14.04
CA GLN A 363 0.44 5.43 14.99
C GLN A 363 0.38 4.04 14.36
N ILE A 364 0.60 3.04 15.20
CA ILE A 364 0.35 1.64 14.92
C ILE A 364 -0.72 1.17 15.89
N GLN A 365 -1.68 0.41 15.40
CA GLN A 365 -2.77 -0.15 16.18
C GLN A 365 -2.82 -1.67 15.96
N ILE A 366 -3.10 -2.42 17.02
CA ILE A 366 -3.18 -3.88 17.02
C ILE A 366 -4.47 -4.29 17.73
N GLY A 367 -5.22 -5.21 17.15
CA GLY A 367 -6.49 -5.70 17.70
C GLY A 367 -7.00 -6.95 17.01
N LEU A 368 -7.89 -7.70 17.66
CA LEU A 368 -8.58 -8.83 17.05
C LEU A 368 -9.64 -8.38 16.03
N ASP A 369 -10.05 -7.12 16.10
CA ASP A 369 -11.02 -6.49 15.22
C ASP A 369 -10.45 -5.12 14.80
N GLN A 370 -10.68 -4.73 13.54
CA GLN A 370 -10.23 -3.43 13.02
C GLN A 370 -10.93 -2.25 13.69
N ASP A 371 -12.18 -2.44 14.14
CA ASP A 371 -12.97 -1.40 14.79
C ASP A 371 -12.62 -1.25 16.29
N PHE A 372 -11.99 -2.28 16.89
CA PHE A 372 -11.69 -2.34 18.31
C PHE A 372 -10.21 -2.68 18.58
N PRO A 373 -9.26 -1.78 18.23
CA PRO A 373 -7.86 -1.97 18.55
C PRO A 373 -7.64 -1.97 20.07
N VAL A 374 -6.90 -2.96 20.58
CA VAL A 374 -6.65 -3.14 22.02
C VAL A 374 -5.27 -2.65 22.45
N SER A 375 -4.35 -2.47 21.50
CA SER A 375 -2.99 -2.02 21.74
C SER A 375 -2.56 -1.02 20.68
N SER A 376 -1.77 -0.01 21.08
CA SER A 376 -1.23 0.97 20.15
C SER A 376 0.20 1.34 20.48
N ILE A 377 0.92 1.76 19.43
CA ILE A 377 2.20 2.44 19.53
C ILE A 377 2.06 3.81 18.89
N GLN A 378 2.46 4.85 19.61
CA GLN A 378 2.47 6.22 19.10
C GLN A 378 3.73 6.92 19.60
N GLY A 379 4.43 7.58 18.69
CA GLY A 379 5.55 8.46 19.02
C GLY A 379 5.13 9.92 18.95
N SER A 380 5.69 10.73 19.82
CA SER A 380 5.51 12.18 19.79
C SER A 380 6.32 12.81 18.65
N TRP A 381 5.98 14.04 18.27
CA TRP A 381 6.81 14.79 17.33
C TRP A 381 8.21 15.07 17.88
N LEU A 382 8.34 15.31 19.19
CA LEU A 382 9.64 15.54 19.83
C LEU A 382 10.58 14.34 19.76
N ASP A 383 10.06 13.11 19.78
CA ASP A 383 10.87 11.88 19.66
C ASP A 383 11.66 11.83 18.34
N GLY A 384 11.23 12.60 17.32
CA GLY A 384 11.93 12.71 16.03
C GLY A 384 13.05 13.77 16.01
N VAL A 385 13.11 14.64 17.03
CA VAL A 385 14.00 15.81 17.08
C VAL A 385 14.99 15.73 18.24
N LEU A 386 14.58 15.19 19.39
CA LEU A 386 15.36 15.13 20.62
C LEU A 386 15.42 13.70 21.17
N PRO A 387 16.56 13.30 21.77
CA PRO A 387 16.62 12.06 22.55
C PRO A 387 15.66 12.09 23.74
N ARG A 388 15.17 10.91 24.16
CA ARG A 388 14.21 10.78 25.26
C ARG A 388 14.69 11.42 26.57
N ASP A 389 15.97 11.27 26.91
CA ASP A 389 16.56 11.89 28.10
C ASP A 389 16.52 13.43 28.05
N ALA A 390 16.69 14.01 26.86
CA ALA A 390 16.59 15.45 26.65
C ALA A 390 15.13 15.92 26.76
N ILE A 391 14.17 15.13 26.27
CA ILE A 391 12.75 15.40 26.43
C ILE A 391 12.37 15.39 27.92
N ILE A 392 12.79 14.37 28.66
CA ILE A 392 12.54 14.25 30.11
C ILE A 392 13.18 15.42 30.89
N ALA A 393 14.42 15.77 30.56
CA ALA A 393 15.12 16.90 31.19
C ALA A 393 14.40 18.21 30.92
N LEU A 394 13.95 18.43 29.68
CA LEU A 394 13.23 19.62 29.27
C LEU A 394 11.87 19.74 29.97
N PHE A 395 11.14 18.64 30.13
CA PHE A 395 9.91 18.61 30.91
C PHE A 395 10.14 18.90 32.40
N SER A 396 11.17 18.30 32.99
CA SER A 396 11.51 18.50 34.40
C SER A 396 11.89 19.96 34.67
N PHE A 397 12.72 20.54 33.79
CA PHE A 397 13.07 21.96 33.83
C PHE A 397 11.85 22.85 33.59
N GLY A 398 11.01 22.52 32.60
CA GLY A 398 9.80 23.25 32.26
C GLY A 398 8.82 23.29 33.43
N ALA A 399 8.55 22.16 34.10
CA ALA A 399 7.64 22.09 35.24
C ALA A 399 8.11 22.97 36.41
N ALA A 400 9.40 22.89 36.76
CA ALA A 400 9.98 23.73 37.82
C ALA A 400 9.94 25.22 37.44
N THR A 401 10.17 25.54 36.16
CA THR A 401 10.19 26.91 35.65
C THR A 401 8.78 27.50 35.60
N VAL A 402 7.77 26.77 35.12
CA VAL A 402 6.37 27.23 35.05
C VAL A 402 5.86 27.58 36.44
N ALA A 403 6.09 26.74 37.46
CA ALA A 403 5.62 27.01 38.83
C ALA A 403 6.21 28.31 39.39
N ASN A 404 7.52 28.52 39.21
CA ASN A 404 8.21 29.73 39.66
C ASN A 404 7.76 30.99 38.88
N LEU A 405 7.63 30.88 37.56
CA LEU A 405 7.20 31.99 36.71
C LEU A 405 5.75 32.41 36.96
N LEU A 406 4.84 31.45 37.18
CA LEU A 406 3.45 31.73 37.53
C LEU A 406 3.37 32.39 38.91
N SER A 407 4.08 31.86 39.92
CA SER A 407 4.13 32.49 41.24
C SER A 407 4.64 33.92 41.15
N TRP A 408 5.72 34.16 40.40
CA TRP A 408 6.27 35.50 40.20
C TRP A 408 5.29 36.44 39.49
N LEU A 409 4.59 35.97 38.44
CA LEU A 409 3.57 36.75 37.75
C LEU A 409 2.42 37.14 38.69
N PHE A 410 1.91 36.22 39.51
CA PHE A 410 0.86 36.52 40.47
C PHE A 410 1.32 37.50 41.56
N SER A 411 2.52 37.32 42.11
CA SER A 411 3.07 38.25 43.11
C SER A 411 3.29 39.64 42.54
N ASN A 412 3.78 39.76 41.31
CA ASN A 412 4.17 41.05 40.71
C ASN A 412 3.01 41.78 40.01
N THR A 413 1.89 41.09 39.77
CA THR A 413 0.62 41.69 39.34
C THR A 413 -0.21 42.17 40.54
N ASN A 414 -0.17 41.44 41.66
CA ASN A 414 -0.85 41.82 42.91
C ASN A 414 -0.16 42.98 43.65
N SER A 415 1.16 43.14 43.52
CA SER A 415 1.91 44.27 44.09
C SER A 415 1.75 45.60 43.33
N ARG A 416 1.04 45.59 42.19
CA ARG A 416 0.78 46.75 41.33
C ARG A 416 -0.71 47.15 41.29
N LYS A 417 -1.43 47.01 42.41
CA LYS A 417 -2.68 47.75 42.61
C LYS A 417 -2.36 49.09 43.29
N PRO A 418 -2.78 50.25 42.75
CA PRO A 418 -2.91 51.45 43.57
C PRO A 418 -3.98 51.24 44.66
#